data_AF-A0A1H2UWB8-F1
#
_entry.id   AF-A0A1H2UWB8-F1
#
_cell.length_a   1.000
_cell.length_b   1.000
_cell.length_c   1.000
_cell.angle_alpha   90.00
_cell.angle_beta   90.00
_cell.angle_gamma   90.00
#
_symmetry.space_group_name_H-M   'P 1'
#
loop_
_entity.id
_entity.type
_entity.pdbx_description
1 polymer ?
#
loop_
_entity_poly.entity_id
_entity_poly.type
_entity_poly.pdbx_seq_one_letter_code
_entity_poly.pdbx_strand_id
1 'polypeptide(L)'
;MSEIISVKPAQVTMIFVELFVAVVGFLVLSSSYPLHWPFIFLLLTLGVFPYAYEGAVGRIDPFSPVMWFAPVFAIVYGIGAARRLLNRDFVFQADYIVTNPETAILKVLILATVGISMLLLGYYRPWGRILATRVPQFGRGWSSRRAWLAIIVTTALGLYGFWLLLPTLGAGPRSHLAKGNSRLAFVLVNLLNVASILLLADAMISAISFNDLTVEIRQPWKLIVTVPFILFNVRLLWLLGGRGRAFSIFVVCAFLIHYLVYQFSLFQGIIIFFGVKIIPAWAADIMSAAVTLDVADLAYHLQNPLLFRESPTRPFNNVVVLISGVPETQDFVYGETFLSAFFEVIPLQPFRETNAVYNAAFYPSIAGDYGVPITMLGELYLNFWLPGVVIGLLLVGVIIRGSYEWLIVQKQSYASIIIFAALTNDFLLMGNFSNSLPGTGMLLVPLFCCLYYVSGGSGSTRSKQKT
;
A
#
# COMPACT_ATOMS: atom_id res chain seq x y z
N MET A 1 11.30 16.05 -29.52
CA MET A 1 10.95 14.65 -29.21
C MET A 1 12.07 13.80 -29.76
N SER A 2 13.01 13.43 -28.89
CA SER A 2 14.11 12.52 -29.22
C SER A 2 13.54 11.16 -29.62
N GLU A 3 14.19 10.48 -30.57
CA GLU A 3 13.97 9.07 -30.83
C GLU A 3 14.26 8.29 -29.54
N ILE A 4 13.22 8.03 -28.76
CA ILE A 4 13.30 7.10 -27.64
C ILE A 4 13.55 5.74 -28.30
N ILE A 5 14.77 5.22 -28.13
CA ILE A 5 15.15 3.87 -28.54
C ILE A 5 14.06 2.94 -28.03
N SER A 6 13.22 2.46 -28.94
CA SER A 6 12.08 1.62 -28.56
C SER A 6 12.64 0.23 -28.26
N VAL A 7 13.05 0.00 -27.01
CA VAL A 7 13.28 -1.35 -26.52
C VAL A 7 12.00 -2.13 -26.79
N LYS A 8 12.09 -3.13 -27.67
CA LYS A 8 10.90 -3.87 -28.11
C LYS A 8 10.40 -4.66 -26.90
N PRO A 9 9.09 -4.67 -26.60
CA PRO A 9 8.52 -5.45 -25.49
C PRO A 9 8.95 -6.94 -25.45
N ALA A 10 9.28 -7.50 -26.61
CA ALA A 10 9.85 -8.84 -26.74
C ALA A 10 11.19 -9.02 -26.00
N GLN A 11 12.06 -8.01 -26.00
CA GLN A 11 13.36 -8.04 -25.31
C GLN A 11 13.20 -8.12 -23.79
N VAL A 12 12.19 -7.44 -23.23
CA VAL A 12 11.87 -7.48 -21.79
C VAL A 12 11.45 -8.87 -21.35
N THR A 13 10.59 -9.51 -22.16
CA THR A 13 10.12 -10.87 -21.88
C THR A 13 11.27 -11.86 -21.96
N MET A 14 12.17 -11.67 -22.93
CA MET A 14 13.38 -12.47 -23.09
C MET A 14 14.32 -12.36 -21.89
N ILE A 15 14.59 -11.14 -21.40
CA ILE A 15 15.41 -10.92 -20.20
C ILE A 15 14.81 -11.60 -18.96
N PHE A 16 13.49 -11.55 -18.79
CA PHE A 16 12.82 -12.26 -17.68
C PHE A 16 12.98 -13.77 -17.78
N VAL A 17 12.81 -14.33 -18.98
CA VAL A 17 12.96 -15.76 -19.24
C VAL A 17 14.42 -16.17 -19.02
N GLU A 18 15.38 -15.40 -19.49
CA GLU A 18 16.81 -15.65 -19.30
C GLU A 18 17.21 -15.58 -17.83
N LEU A 19 16.75 -14.56 -17.08
CA LEU A 19 16.99 -14.45 -15.65
C LEU A 19 16.39 -15.63 -14.88
N PHE A 20 15.15 -16.01 -15.21
CA PHE A 20 14.48 -17.15 -14.60
C PHE A 20 15.21 -18.46 -14.91
N VAL A 21 15.58 -18.70 -16.17
CA VAL A 21 16.33 -19.89 -16.61
C VAL A 21 17.71 -19.93 -15.97
N ALA A 22 18.42 -18.80 -15.89
CA ALA A 22 19.71 -18.72 -15.24
C ALA A 22 19.62 -19.07 -13.75
N VAL A 23 18.56 -18.64 -13.07
CA VAL A 23 18.38 -18.92 -11.64
C VAL A 23 17.91 -20.36 -11.41
N VAL A 24 17.02 -20.89 -12.24
CA VAL A 24 16.64 -22.31 -12.22
C VAL A 24 17.87 -23.18 -12.53
N GLY A 25 18.68 -22.80 -13.51
CA GLY A 25 19.94 -23.47 -13.82
C GLY A 25 20.93 -23.43 -12.65
N PHE A 26 21.08 -22.27 -12.00
CA PHE A 26 21.90 -22.14 -10.79
C PHE A 26 21.38 -23.01 -9.64
N LEU A 27 20.07 -23.04 -9.41
CA LEU A 27 19.41 -23.90 -8.42
C LEU A 27 19.64 -25.38 -8.66
N VAL A 28 19.58 -25.82 -9.92
CA VAL A 28 19.84 -27.22 -10.30
C VAL A 28 21.32 -27.59 -10.09
N LEU A 29 22.23 -26.65 -10.32
CA LEU A 29 23.67 -26.86 -10.18
C LEU A 29 24.17 -26.71 -8.74
N SER A 30 23.43 -26.04 -7.85
CA SER A 30 23.85 -25.73 -6.48
C SER A 30 23.51 -26.81 -5.44
N SER A 31 23.47 -28.10 -5.82
CA SER A 31 23.02 -29.21 -4.95
C SER A 31 23.77 -29.33 -3.60
N SER A 32 24.87 -28.60 -3.42
CA SER A 32 25.67 -28.55 -2.19
C SER A 32 25.30 -27.41 -1.22
N TYR A 33 24.42 -26.47 -1.58
CA TYR A 33 24.04 -25.34 -0.73
C TYR A 33 22.60 -25.45 -0.22
N PRO A 34 22.27 -24.86 0.96
CA PRO A 34 20.90 -24.75 1.40
C PRO A 34 20.08 -24.01 0.34
N LEU A 35 19.01 -24.64 -0.16
CA LEU A 35 18.19 -24.13 -1.26
C LEU A 35 17.59 -22.73 -0.99
N HIS A 36 17.58 -22.26 0.25
CA HIS A 36 17.05 -20.94 0.63
C HIS A 36 17.84 -19.77 0.03
N TRP A 37 19.16 -19.83 0.00
CA TRP A 37 20.01 -18.71 -0.41
C TRP A 37 19.81 -18.29 -1.87
N PRO A 38 19.75 -19.23 -2.84
CA PRO A 38 19.40 -18.88 -4.21
C PRO A 38 18.05 -18.16 -4.33
N PHE A 39 17.00 -18.59 -3.62
CA PHE A 39 15.70 -17.91 -3.66
C PHE A 39 15.73 -16.52 -3.01
N ILE A 40 16.49 -16.35 -1.91
CA ILE A 40 16.70 -15.03 -1.31
C ILE A 40 17.38 -14.09 -2.31
N PHE A 41 18.44 -14.56 -2.97
CA PHE A 41 19.16 -13.77 -3.98
C PHE A 41 18.25 -13.43 -5.17
N LEU A 42 17.44 -14.39 -5.63
CA LEU A 42 16.48 -14.16 -6.70
C LEU A 42 15.45 -13.09 -6.32
N LEU A 43 14.87 -13.18 -5.11
CA LEU A 43 13.92 -12.18 -4.62
C LEU A 43 14.54 -10.78 -4.59
N LEU A 44 15.76 -10.64 -4.08
CA LEU A 44 16.47 -9.36 -4.07
C LEU A 44 16.73 -8.83 -5.48
N THR A 45 17.11 -9.71 -6.40
CA THR A 45 17.32 -9.37 -7.81
C THR A 45 16.02 -8.87 -8.46
N LEU A 46 14.92 -9.60 -8.26
CA LEU A 46 13.58 -9.21 -8.75
C LEU A 46 13.08 -7.92 -8.08
N GLY A 47 13.48 -7.66 -6.82
CA GLY A 47 13.20 -6.41 -6.13
C GLY A 47 13.89 -5.20 -6.76
N VAL A 48 15.14 -5.35 -7.18
CA VAL A 48 15.93 -4.26 -7.80
C VAL A 48 15.64 -4.13 -9.31
N PHE A 49 15.13 -5.19 -9.94
CA PHE A 49 14.87 -5.25 -11.38
C PHE A 49 14.13 -4.01 -11.94
N PRO A 50 13.05 -3.49 -11.32
CA PRO A 50 12.35 -2.33 -11.86
C PRO A 50 13.23 -1.07 -11.99
N TYR A 51 14.17 -0.86 -11.07
CA TYR A 51 15.10 0.27 -11.16
C TYR A 51 16.08 0.10 -12.32
N ALA A 52 16.65 -1.10 -12.46
CA ALA A 52 17.59 -1.40 -13.54
C ALA A 52 16.89 -1.28 -14.91
N TYR A 53 15.69 -1.85 -15.03
CA TYR A 53 14.93 -1.85 -16.26
C TYR A 53 14.45 -0.45 -16.65
N GLU A 54 13.74 0.26 -15.77
CA GLU A 54 13.25 1.62 -16.07
C GLU A 54 14.43 2.61 -16.24
N GLY A 55 15.55 2.37 -15.55
CA GLY A 55 16.82 3.08 -15.77
C GLY A 55 17.38 2.90 -17.18
N ALA A 56 17.49 1.66 -17.65
CA ALA A 56 17.97 1.36 -19.00
C ALA A 56 17.08 1.97 -20.09
N VAL A 57 15.77 2.07 -19.84
CA VAL A 57 14.80 2.68 -20.78
C VAL A 57 14.72 4.21 -20.63
N GLY A 58 15.39 4.80 -19.62
CA GLY A 58 15.36 6.24 -19.35
C GLY A 58 13.99 6.74 -18.84
N ARG A 59 13.26 5.89 -18.12
CA ARG A 59 11.89 6.14 -17.62
C ARG A 59 11.81 6.04 -16.09
N ILE A 60 12.89 6.36 -15.40
CA ILE A 60 12.88 6.35 -13.94
C ILE A 60 11.92 7.42 -13.43
N ASP A 61 10.88 6.95 -12.74
CA ASP A 61 9.93 7.78 -12.02
C ASP A 61 9.91 7.29 -10.56
N PRO A 62 10.40 8.10 -9.59
CA PRO A 62 10.44 7.72 -8.19
C PRO A 62 9.06 7.43 -7.60
N PHE A 63 7.96 7.78 -8.25
CA PHE A 63 6.61 7.53 -7.77
C PHE A 63 5.88 6.45 -8.57
N SER A 64 6.56 5.79 -9.52
CA SER A 64 6.04 4.57 -10.12
C SER A 64 5.86 3.50 -9.04
N PRO A 65 4.67 2.90 -8.88
CA PRO A 65 4.41 2.06 -7.71
C PRO A 65 5.24 0.77 -7.70
N VAL A 66 5.63 0.25 -8.87
CA VAL A 66 6.48 -0.94 -8.98
C VAL A 66 7.87 -0.71 -8.39
N MET A 67 8.37 0.54 -8.44
CA MET A 67 9.67 0.90 -7.88
C MET A 67 9.69 0.82 -6.35
N TRP A 68 8.55 0.78 -5.69
CA TRP A 68 8.49 0.60 -4.24
C TRP A 68 7.98 -0.77 -3.86
N PHE A 69 6.96 -1.24 -4.58
CA PHE A 69 6.32 -2.51 -4.27
C PHE A 69 7.32 -3.67 -4.36
N ALA A 70 8.08 -3.77 -5.45
CA ALA A 70 9.01 -4.88 -5.66
C ALA A 70 10.17 -4.89 -4.64
N PRO A 71 10.87 -3.76 -4.35
CA PRO A 71 11.89 -3.74 -3.29
C PRO A 71 11.33 -4.04 -1.91
N VAL A 72 10.18 -3.45 -1.54
CA VAL A 72 9.57 -3.71 -0.22
C VAL A 72 9.20 -5.18 -0.09
N PHE A 73 8.62 -5.78 -1.13
CA PHE A 73 8.34 -7.21 -1.18
C PHE A 73 9.62 -8.04 -1.01
N ALA A 74 10.68 -7.72 -1.74
CA ALA A 74 11.96 -8.40 -1.65
C ALA A 74 12.64 -8.24 -0.27
N ILE A 75 12.50 -7.09 0.39
CA ILE A 75 12.99 -6.86 1.75
C ILE A 75 12.20 -7.73 2.74
N VAL A 76 10.86 -7.71 2.67
CA VAL A 76 9.99 -8.47 3.59
C VAL A 76 10.26 -9.96 3.49
N TYR A 77 10.28 -10.53 2.28
CA TYR A 77 10.41 -11.98 2.10
C TYR A 77 11.86 -12.46 1.97
N GLY A 78 12.74 -11.70 1.29
CA GLY A 78 14.14 -12.06 1.10
C GLY A 78 15.00 -11.77 2.34
N ILE A 79 15.10 -10.50 2.76
CA ILE A 79 15.87 -10.13 3.96
C ILE A 79 15.22 -10.72 5.21
N GLY A 80 13.88 -10.79 5.26
CA GLY A 80 13.17 -11.46 6.35
C GLY A 80 13.55 -12.93 6.51
N ALA A 81 13.61 -13.70 5.42
CA ALA A 81 14.08 -15.08 5.44
C ALA A 81 15.56 -15.19 5.79
N ALA A 82 16.43 -14.35 5.21
CA ALA A 82 17.86 -14.36 5.50
C ALA A 82 18.14 -14.13 7.00
N ARG A 83 17.49 -13.11 7.58
CA ARG A 83 17.60 -12.80 9.02
C ARG A 83 17.16 -14.00 9.87
N ARG A 84 16.16 -14.77 9.44
CA ARG A 84 15.68 -15.96 10.16
C ARG A 84 16.68 -17.10 10.12
N LEU A 85 17.21 -17.42 8.95
CA LEU A 85 18.18 -18.49 8.77
C LEU A 85 19.50 -18.21 9.52
N LEU A 86 19.89 -16.94 9.62
CA LEU A 86 21.08 -16.53 10.36
C LEU A 86 20.87 -16.52 11.88
N ASN A 87 19.66 -16.27 12.37
CA ASN A 87 19.35 -16.24 13.80
C ASN A 87 18.60 -17.52 14.21
N ARG A 88 19.35 -18.62 14.37
CA ARG A 88 18.80 -19.94 14.75
C ARG A 88 18.05 -19.96 16.08
N ASP A 89 18.35 -19.04 16.98
CA ASP A 89 17.70 -18.92 18.30
C ASP A 89 16.30 -18.30 18.24
N PHE A 90 15.81 -17.99 17.02
CA PHE A 90 14.47 -17.46 16.87
C PHE A 90 13.43 -18.58 16.92
N VAL A 91 13.14 -19.02 18.14
CA VAL A 91 11.98 -19.82 18.55
C VAL A 91 10.73 -19.27 17.84
N PHE A 92 10.05 -20.09 17.03
CA PHE A 92 8.73 -19.68 16.57
C PHE A 92 7.86 -19.63 17.82
N GLN A 93 7.19 -18.52 18.10
CA GLN A 93 6.05 -18.58 19.04
C GLN A 93 5.00 -19.62 18.58
N ALA A 94 5.06 -20.02 17.30
CA ALA A 94 4.32 -21.11 16.69
C ALA A 94 5.10 -22.45 16.62
N ASP A 95 6.06 -22.70 17.51
CA ASP A 95 6.83 -23.97 17.55
C ASP A 95 5.93 -25.21 17.67
N TYR A 96 4.66 -25.05 18.07
CA TYR A 96 3.65 -26.11 18.06
C TYR A 96 3.13 -26.49 16.67
N ILE A 97 3.27 -25.61 15.66
CA ILE A 97 2.69 -25.80 14.31
C ILE A 97 3.78 -26.12 13.28
N VAL A 98 4.97 -25.54 13.41
CA VAL A 98 6.02 -25.66 12.39
C VAL A 98 7.02 -26.75 12.79
N THR A 99 6.76 -27.98 12.37
CA THR A 99 7.63 -29.14 12.66
C THR A 99 9.00 -29.07 11.97
N ASN A 100 9.08 -28.45 10.79
CA ASN A 100 10.32 -28.27 10.04
C ASN A 100 10.43 -26.83 9.51
N PRO A 101 11.05 -25.91 10.27
CA PRO A 101 11.08 -24.49 9.93
C PRO A 101 11.87 -24.20 8.65
N GLU A 102 12.92 -24.96 8.37
CA GLU A 102 13.70 -24.78 7.13
C GLU A 102 12.85 -25.09 5.89
N THR A 103 12.08 -26.18 5.93
CA THR A 103 11.19 -26.55 4.82
C THR A 103 10.08 -25.52 4.65
N ALA A 104 9.51 -25.01 5.74
CA ALA A 104 8.49 -23.98 5.70
C ALA A 104 9.01 -22.64 5.13
N ILE A 105 10.20 -22.20 5.56
CA ILE A 105 10.88 -21.02 5.01
C ILE A 105 11.12 -21.19 3.50
N LEU A 106 11.56 -22.37 3.06
CA LEU A 106 11.78 -22.64 1.64
C LEU A 106 10.48 -22.54 0.83
N LYS A 107 9.37 -23.11 1.33
CA LYS A 107 8.05 -22.99 0.68
C LYS A 107 7.62 -21.53 0.53
N VAL A 108 7.81 -20.71 1.57
CA VAL A 108 7.48 -19.28 1.54
C VAL A 108 8.35 -18.54 0.52
N LEU A 109 9.65 -18.84 0.47
CA LEU A 109 10.58 -18.25 -0.50
C LEU A 109 10.20 -18.58 -1.94
N ILE A 110 9.85 -19.84 -2.22
CA ILE A 110 9.35 -20.27 -3.54
C ILE A 110 8.07 -19.50 -3.89
N LEU A 111 7.11 -19.47 -2.96
CA LEU A 111 5.82 -18.81 -3.19
C LEU A 111 5.99 -17.29 -3.41
N ALA A 112 6.81 -16.63 -2.61
CA ALA A 112 7.14 -15.22 -2.76
C ALA A 112 7.81 -14.94 -4.11
N THR A 113 8.73 -15.82 -4.53
CA THR A 113 9.42 -15.71 -5.82
C THR A 113 8.43 -15.80 -6.98
N VAL A 114 7.58 -16.83 -6.99
CA VAL A 114 6.51 -16.97 -7.99
C VAL A 114 5.62 -15.74 -7.98
N GLY A 115 5.24 -15.27 -6.78
CA GLY A 115 4.38 -14.11 -6.60
C GLY A 115 4.95 -12.83 -7.21
N ILE A 116 6.19 -12.45 -6.86
CA ILE A 116 6.81 -11.24 -7.40
C ILE A 116 7.08 -11.36 -8.91
N SER A 117 7.43 -12.56 -9.40
CA SER A 117 7.56 -12.79 -10.84
C SER A 117 6.23 -12.56 -11.57
N MET A 118 5.11 -13.05 -11.04
CA MET A 118 3.78 -12.81 -11.62
C MET A 118 3.38 -11.34 -11.55
N LEU A 119 3.68 -10.64 -10.46
CA LEU A 119 3.45 -9.20 -10.36
C LEU A 119 4.21 -8.42 -11.42
N LEU A 120 5.50 -8.69 -11.58
CA LEU A 120 6.32 -8.01 -12.57
C LEU A 120 5.88 -8.35 -14.01
N LEU A 121 5.50 -9.61 -14.25
CA LEU A 121 4.90 -10.02 -15.52
C LEU A 121 3.62 -9.22 -15.80
N GLY A 122 2.72 -9.09 -14.82
CA GLY A 122 1.49 -8.31 -14.95
C GLY A 122 1.77 -6.83 -15.22
N TYR A 123 2.77 -6.27 -14.54
CA TYR A 123 3.16 -4.86 -14.67
C TYR A 123 3.76 -4.53 -16.04
N TYR A 124 4.65 -5.38 -16.57
CA TYR A 124 5.35 -5.09 -17.84
C TYR A 124 4.59 -5.55 -19.09
N ARG A 125 3.50 -6.31 -18.94
CA ARG A 125 2.62 -6.69 -20.06
C ARG A 125 1.72 -5.53 -20.51
N PRO A 126 1.21 -5.56 -21.75
CA PRO A 126 0.39 -4.46 -22.30
C PRO A 126 -1.00 -4.33 -21.64
N TRP A 127 -1.42 -5.30 -20.83
CA TRP A 127 -2.76 -5.32 -20.22
C TRP A 127 -3.04 -4.08 -19.36
N GLY A 128 -2.05 -3.59 -18.60
CA GLY A 128 -2.19 -2.35 -17.83
C GLY A 128 -2.47 -1.13 -18.72
N ARG A 129 -1.79 -1.01 -19.86
CA ARG A 129 -2.04 0.06 -20.84
C ARG A 129 -3.45 -0.03 -21.42
N ILE A 130 -3.89 -1.25 -21.76
CA ILE A 130 -5.26 -1.48 -22.26
C ILE A 130 -6.28 -1.05 -21.21
N LEU A 131 -6.06 -1.41 -19.94
CA LEU A 131 -6.90 -0.99 -18.82
C LEU A 131 -6.96 0.55 -18.71
N ALA A 132 -5.81 1.22 -18.77
CA ALA A 132 -5.72 2.68 -18.69
C ALA A 132 -6.57 3.41 -19.74
N THR A 133 -6.65 2.87 -20.97
CA THR A 133 -7.47 3.47 -22.05
C THR A 133 -8.98 3.39 -21.82
N ARG A 134 -9.43 2.50 -20.92
CA ARG A 134 -10.86 2.30 -20.62
C ARG A 134 -11.36 3.12 -19.45
N VAL A 135 -10.45 3.67 -18.63
CA VAL A 135 -10.82 4.46 -17.46
C VAL A 135 -11.27 5.86 -17.89
N PRO A 136 -12.36 6.41 -17.31
CA PRO A 136 -12.86 7.74 -17.65
C PRO A 136 -11.79 8.84 -17.59
N GLN A 137 -11.99 9.86 -18.41
CA GLN A 137 -11.14 11.06 -18.40
C GLN A 137 -11.77 12.18 -17.58
N PHE A 138 -10.96 12.81 -16.73
CA PHE A 138 -11.38 13.96 -15.96
C PHE A 138 -11.12 15.25 -16.73
N GLY A 139 -11.98 16.26 -16.51
CA GLY A 139 -11.71 17.61 -16.98
C GLY A 139 -10.37 18.13 -16.45
N ARG A 140 -9.74 19.03 -17.22
CA ARG A 140 -8.55 19.78 -16.75
C ARG A 140 -8.91 20.93 -15.80
N GLY A 141 -10.20 21.30 -15.75
CA GLY A 141 -10.68 22.39 -14.90
C GLY A 141 -10.54 22.05 -13.42
N TRP A 142 -10.31 23.08 -12.61
CA TRP A 142 -10.42 23.00 -11.16
C TRP A 142 -11.20 24.22 -10.67
N SER A 143 -12.39 24.00 -10.13
CA SER A 143 -13.18 25.09 -9.56
C SER A 143 -12.95 25.19 -8.05
N SER A 144 -12.19 26.19 -7.60
CA SER A 144 -11.94 26.38 -6.16
C SER A 144 -13.23 26.54 -5.35
N ARG A 145 -14.26 27.21 -5.87
CA ARG A 145 -15.57 27.30 -5.18
C ARG A 145 -16.19 25.92 -4.94
N ARG A 146 -16.11 25.03 -5.93
CA ARG A 146 -16.60 23.64 -5.81
C ARG A 146 -15.71 22.82 -4.89
N ALA A 147 -14.39 23.03 -4.94
CA ALA A 147 -13.44 22.38 -4.05
C ALA A 147 -13.71 22.72 -2.58
N TRP A 148 -13.89 24.00 -2.25
CA TRP A 148 -14.25 24.44 -0.90
C TRP A 148 -15.57 23.85 -0.41
N LEU A 149 -16.60 23.80 -1.26
CA LEU A 149 -17.85 23.13 -0.90
C LEU A 149 -17.63 21.64 -0.59
N ALA A 150 -16.87 20.94 -1.43
CA ALA A 150 -16.55 19.52 -1.21
C ALA A 150 -15.76 19.33 0.10
N ILE A 151 -14.76 20.17 0.37
CA ILE A 151 -13.99 20.17 1.62
C ILE A 151 -14.90 20.38 2.82
N ILE A 152 -15.77 21.39 2.81
CA ILE A 152 -16.69 21.67 3.92
C ILE A 152 -17.61 20.48 4.17
N VAL A 153 -18.23 19.94 3.12
CA VAL A 153 -19.17 18.81 3.24
C VAL A 153 -18.46 17.56 3.78
N THR A 154 -17.33 17.18 3.20
CA THR A 154 -16.55 16.02 3.65
C THR A 154 -16.00 16.20 5.07
N THR A 155 -15.59 17.41 5.46
CA THR A 155 -15.16 17.72 6.83
C THR A 155 -16.32 17.57 7.81
N ALA A 156 -17.49 18.15 7.51
CA ALA A 156 -18.66 18.08 8.37
C ALA A 156 -19.11 16.62 8.58
N LEU A 157 -19.20 15.84 7.49
CA LEU A 157 -19.50 14.41 7.57
C LEU A 157 -18.44 13.64 8.33
N GLY A 158 -17.16 14.00 8.17
CA GLY A 158 -16.06 13.35 8.86
C GLY A 158 -16.00 13.64 10.36
N LEU A 159 -16.28 14.88 10.77
CA LEU A 159 -16.43 15.26 12.17
C LEU A 159 -17.65 14.60 12.80
N TYR A 160 -18.75 14.49 12.06
CA TYR A 160 -19.92 13.74 12.51
C TYR A 160 -19.58 12.25 12.73
N GLY A 161 -18.83 11.64 11.81
CA GLY A 161 -18.27 10.29 11.99
C GLY A 161 -17.40 10.14 13.22
N PHE A 162 -16.50 11.08 13.42
CA PHE A 162 -15.66 11.13 14.61
C PHE A 162 -16.48 11.26 15.89
N TRP A 163 -17.49 12.12 15.91
CA TRP A 163 -18.40 12.28 17.04
C TRP A 163 -19.16 10.99 17.35
N LEU A 164 -19.61 10.25 16.32
CA LEU A 164 -20.20 8.92 16.49
C LEU A 164 -19.20 7.89 17.05
N LEU A 165 -17.90 8.05 16.79
CA LEU A 165 -16.84 7.22 17.41
C LEU A 165 -16.49 7.65 18.83
N LEU A 166 -16.70 8.90 19.25
CA LEU A 166 -16.27 9.39 20.57
C LEU A 166 -16.78 8.52 21.73
N PRO A 167 -18.06 8.11 21.80
CA PRO A 167 -18.54 7.21 22.85
C PRO A 167 -17.83 5.84 22.87
N THR A 168 -17.27 5.43 21.74
CA THR A 168 -16.53 4.17 21.59
C THR A 168 -15.04 4.30 21.96
N LEU A 169 -14.50 5.51 22.09
CA LEU A 169 -13.09 5.71 22.46
C LEU A 169 -12.79 5.40 23.93
N GLY A 170 -13.82 5.35 24.80
CA GLY A 170 -13.69 5.05 26.23
C GLY A 170 -13.18 3.63 26.55
N ALA A 171 -13.22 2.69 25.60
CA ALA A 171 -12.68 1.34 25.76
C ALA A 171 -11.54 1.01 24.78
N GLY A 172 -10.95 2.02 24.14
CA GLY A 172 -9.79 1.90 23.26
C GLY A 172 -10.15 1.74 21.77
N PRO A 173 -9.46 2.42 20.83
CA PRO A 173 -9.79 2.37 19.39
C PRO A 173 -9.74 0.98 18.75
N ARG A 174 -8.95 0.05 19.31
CA ARG A 174 -8.71 -1.29 18.75
C ARG A 174 -9.74 -2.34 19.19
N SER A 175 -10.28 -2.25 20.41
CA SER A 175 -11.25 -3.22 20.96
C SER A 175 -12.64 -3.13 20.31
N HIS A 176 -12.91 -2.02 19.59
CA HIS A 176 -14.23 -1.73 19.03
C HIS A 176 -14.35 -1.85 17.51
N LEU A 177 -13.24 -1.95 16.75
CA LEU A 177 -13.32 -2.43 15.36
C LEU A 177 -13.94 -3.84 15.30
N ALA A 178 -13.82 -4.61 16.39
CA ALA A 178 -14.46 -5.91 16.59
C ALA A 178 -15.98 -5.85 16.87
N LYS A 179 -16.57 -4.68 17.17
CA LYS A 179 -18.01 -4.54 17.48
C LYS A 179 -18.69 -3.62 16.43
N GLY A 180 -19.58 -4.19 15.61
CA GLY A 180 -20.11 -3.61 14.36
C GLY A 180 -20.67 -2.17 14.34
N ASN A 181 -20.91 -1.51 15.49
CA ASN A 181 -21.33 -0.10 15.56
C ASN A 181 -20.23 0.91 15.16
N SER A 182 -18.98 0.49 14.98
CA SER A 182 -17.83 1.34 14.66
C SER A 182 -17.61 1.64 13.16
N ARG A 183 -18.41 1.06 12.25
CA ARG A 183 -18.10 1.02 10.81
C ARG A 183 -18.58 2.23 10.01
N LEU A 184 -19.83 2.65 10.20
CA LEU A 184 -20.31 3.92 9.66
C LEU A 184 -19.40 5.05 10.15
N ALA A 185 -19.06 5.00 11.42
CA ALA A 185 -18.22 5.98 12.08
C ALA A 185 -16.78 5.94 11.53
N PHE A 186 -16.24 4.77 11.15
CA PHE A 186 -14.97 4.62 10.42
C PHE A 186 -15.03 5.14 8.98
N VAL A 187 -16.09 4.82 8.21
CA VAL A 187 -16.32 5.36 6.86
C VAL A 187 -16.36 6.89 6.91
N LEU A 188 -17.14 7.43 7.83
CA LEU A 188 -17.26 8.87 8.02
C LEU A 188 -15.92 9.47 8.45
N VAL A 189 -15.15 8.87 9.36
CA VAL A 189 -13.79 9.33 9.67
C VAL A 189 -12.87 9.37 8.45
N ASN A 190 -12.99 8.42 7.52
CA ASN A 190 -12.20 8.48 6.28
C ASN A 190 -12.56 9.70 5.41
N LEU A 191 -13.73 10.31 5.58
CA LEU A 191 -14.05 11.58 4.92
C LEU A 191 -13.19 12.74 5.43
N LEU A 192 -12.62 12.66 6.65
CA LEU A 192 -11.59 13.61 7.10
C LEU A 192 -10.29 13.46 6.30
N ASN A 193 -9.93 12.24 5.90
CA ASN A 193 -8.79 12.02 5.00
C ASN A 193 -9.08 12.62 3.62
N VAL A 194 -10.28 12.41 3.08
CA VAL A 194 -10.70 13.01 1.80
C VAL A 194 -10.65 14.54 1.89
N ALA A 195 -11.21 15.13 2.95
CA ALA A 195 -11.19 16.57 3.19
C ALA A 195 -9.75 17.13 3.24
N SER A 196 -8.85 16.44 3.94
CA SER A 196 -7.44 16.81 4.05
C SER A 196 -6.72 16.76 2.70
N ILE A 197 -6.94 15.70 1.91
CA ILE A 197 -6.38 15.56 0.57
C ILE A 197 -6.89 16.67 -0.36
N LEU A 198 -8.20 16.96 -0.32
CA LEU A 198 -8.80 18.00 -1.16
C LEU A 198 -8.34 19.41 -0.78
N LEU A 199 -8.21 19.71 0.51
CA LEU A 199 -7.72 21.02 0.97
C LEU A 199 -6.26 21.23 0.57
N LEU A 200 -5.42 20.20 0.77
CA LEU A 200 -4.03 20.22 0.33
C LEU A 200 -3.94 20.45 -1.20
N ALA A 201 -4.73 19.70 -1.97
CA ALA A 201 -4.78 19.85 -3.41
C ALA A 201 -5.23 21.26 -3.82
N ASP A 202 -6.28 21.84 -3.23
CA ASP A 202 -6.73 23.20 -3.55
C ASP A 202 -5.67 24.26 -3.20
N ALA A 203 -4.98 24.10 -2.07
CA ALA A 203 -3.89 25.00 -1.67
C ALA A 203 -2.71 24.94 -2.65
N MET A 204 -2.32 23.73 -3.08
CA MET A 204 -1.23 23.53 -4.03
C MET A 204 -1.61 24.00 -5.43
N ILE A 205 -2.78 23.63 -5.94
CA ILE A 205 -3.26 24.04 -7.28
C ILE A 205 -3.45 25.56 -7.32
N SER A 206 -3.96 26.16 -6.24
CA SER A 206 -3.98 27.62 -6.09
C SER A 206 -2.57 28.16 -6.26
N ALA A 207 -1.60 27.69 -5.45
CA ALA A 207 -0.21 28.16 -5.49
C ALA A 207 0.47 28.00 -6.87
N ILE A 208 0.14 26.94 -7.62
CA ILE A 208 0.71 26.65 -8.94
C ILE A 208 0.06 27.52 -10.02
N SER A 209 -1.26 27.67 -9.99
CA SER A 209 -1.99 28.54 -10.92
C SER A 209 -1.58 30.01 -10.77
N PHE A 210 -0.96 30.38 -9.65
CA PHE A 210 -0.36 31.70 -9.42
C PHE A 210 1.02 31.90 -10.07
N ASN A 211 1.72 30.82 -10.47
CA ASN A 211 3.10 30.92 -10.98
C ASN A 211 3.19 31.32 -12.46
N ASP A 212 2.07 31.31 -13.21
CA ASP A 212 2.01 31.74 -14.62
C ASP A 212 1.78 33.26 -14.80
N LEU A 213 1.67 34.05 -13.71
CA LEU A 213 1.65 35.51 -13.80
C LEU A 213 2.43 36.15 -12.65
N THR A 214 3.30 37.08 -13.02
CA THR A 214 4.06 38.04 -12.20
C THR A 214 3.19 38.93 -11.31
N VAL A 215 2.40 38.36 -10.39
CA VAL A 215 1.60 39.12 -9.43
C VAL A 215 1.66 38.43 -8.07
N GLU A 216 2.46 39.04 -7.19
CA GLU A 216 2.47 38.99 -5.72
C GLU A 216 1.75 37.81 -5.04
N ILE A 217 2.49 37.15 -4.15
CA ILE A 217 2.04 36.29 -3.05
C ILE A 217 1.02 37.05 -2.16
N ARG A 218 -0.23 37.21 -2.61
CA ARG A 218 -1.26 38.06 -1.95
C ARG A 218 -2.34 37.28 -1.20
N GLN A 219 -2.24 35.96 -1.09
CA GLN A 219 -3.19 35.17 -0.28
C GLN A 219 -2.50 34.31 0.81
N PRO A 220 -1.64 34.88 1.67
CA PRO A 220 -1.05 34.16 2.80
C PRO A 220 -2.13 33.55 3.72
N TRP A 221 -3.33 34.12 3.74
CA TRP A 221 -4.47 33.58 4.47
C TRP A 221 -4.81 32.13 4.10
N LYS A 222 -4.62 31.71 2.84
CA LYS A 222 -4.86 30.31 2.44
C LYS A 222 -3.89 29.36 3.12
N LEU A 223 -2.62 29.73 3.25
CA LEU A 223 -1.62 28.97 4.00
C LEU A 223 -1.94 28.97 5.50
N ILE A 224 -2.35 30.13 6.04
CA ILE A 224 -2.76 30.30 7.44
C ILE A 224 -3.97 29.41 7.77
N VAL A 225 -4.88 29.14 6.83
CA VAL A 225 -6.02 28.22 7.05
C VAL A 225 -5.61 26.76 6.79
N THR A 226 -4.84 26.50 5.74
CA THR A 226 -4.51 25.14 5.29
C THR A 226 -3.62 24.42 6.29
N VAL A 227 -2.57 25.07 6.79
CA VAL A 227 -1.59 24.42 7.68
C VAL A 227 -2.24 23.99 9.00
N PRO A 228 -2.96 24.85 9.75
CA PRO A 228 -3.64 24.44 10.97
C PRO A 228 -4.69 23.36 10.73
N PHE A 229 -5.43 23.42 9.61
CA PHE A 229 -6.40 22.38 9.28
C PHE A 229 -5.73 21.03 9.04
N ILE A 230 -4.63 20.98 8.28
CA ILE A 230 -3.88 19.74 8.06
C ILE A 230 -3.32 19.23 9.38
N LEU A 231 -2.72 20.10 10.21
CA LEU A 231 -2.21 19.71 11.53
C LEU A 231 -3.32 19.18 12.45
N PHE A 232 -4.49 19.81 12.43
CA PHE A 232 -5.66 19.35 13.17
C PHE A 232 -6.11 17.96 12.70
N ASN A 233 -6.21 17.74 11.38
CA ASN A 233 -6.58 16.42 10.83
C ASN A 233 -5.52 15.36 11.11
N VAL A 234 -4.24 15.68 10.93
CA VAL A 234 -3.12 14.80 11.31
C VAL A 234 -3.22 14.41 12.77
N ARG A 235 -3.47 15.38 13.67
CA ARG A 235 -3.66 15.12 15.10
C ARG A 235 -4.88 14.24 15.36
N LEU A 236 -6.01 14.50 14.72
CA LEU A 236 -7.23 13.72 14.88
C LEU A 236 -7.04 12.27 14.40
N LEU A 237 -6.45 12.06 13.22
CA LEU A 237 -6.09 10.74 12.70
C LEU A 237 -5.10 10.01 13.61
N TRP A 238 -4.15 10.74 14.18
CA TRP A 238 -3.20 10.19 15.15
C TRP A 238 -3.91 9.70 16.41
N LEU A 239 -4.85 10.49 16.94
CA LEU A 239 -5.65 10.14 18.12
C LEU A 239 -6.51 8.88 17.88
N LEU A 240 -6.96 8.67 16.64
CA LEU A 240 -7.69 7.46 16.23
C LEU A 240 -6.79 6.24 15.98
N GLY A 241 -5.49 6.33 16.25
CA GLY A 241 -4.53 5.26 15.97
C GLY A 241 -4.15 5.12 14.49
N GLY A 242 -4.63 6.01 13.62
CA GLY A 242 -4.36 6.04 12.18
C GLY A 242 -3.01 6.66 11.82
N ARG A 243 -1.93 6.32 12.53
CA ARG A 243 -0.59 6.93 12.31
C ARG A 243 -0.14 6.78 10.85
N GLY A 244 -0.31 5.61 10.25
CA GLY A 244 0.01 5.37 8.84
C GLY A 244 -0.79 6.26 7.86
N ARG A 245 -2.03 6.63 8.23
CA ARG A 245 -2.89 7.54 7.47
C ARG A 245 -2.49 9.01 7.64
N ALA A 246 -2.00 9.40 8.82
CA ALA A 246 -1.38 10.71 8.97
C ALA A 246 -0.17 10.86 8.04
N PHE A 247 0.68 9.82 7.95
CA PHE A 247 1.82 9.81 7.03
C PHE A 247 1.43 9.72 5.55
N SER A 248 0.26 9.19 5.20
CA SER A 248 -0.19 9.18 3.81
C SER A 248 -0.44 10.58 3.25
N ILE A 249 -0.85 11.54 4.09
CA ILE A 249 -1.04 12.92 3.64
C ILE A 249 0.28 13.47 3.07
N PHE A 250 1.40 13.29 3.79
CA PHE A 250 2.72 13.73 3.34
C PHE A 250 3.19 13.03 2.06
N VAL A 251 2.89 11.74 1.91
CA VAL A 251 3.18 11.04 0.66
C VAL A 251 2.34 11.59 -0.48
N VAL A 252 1.04 11.78 -0.29
CA VAL A 252 0.18 12.42 -1.31
C VAL A 252 0.70 13.83 -1.67
N CYS A 253 1.16 14.62 -0.69
CA CYS A 253 1.85 15.90 -0.98
C CYS A 253 3.03 15.69 -1.92
N ALA A 254 3.89 14.71 -1.63
CA ALA A 254 5.08 14.45 -2.45
C ALA A 254 4.71 14.07 -3.89
N PHE A 255 3.67 13.26 -4.09
CA PHE A 255 3.15 12.94 -5.43
C PHE A 255 2.63 14.21 -6.14
N LEU A 256 1.86 15.05 -5.44
CA LEU A 256 1.35 16.29 -6.02
C LEU A 256 2.48 17.24 -6.40
N ILE A 257 3.49 17.41 -5.54
CA ILE A 257 4.67 18.21 -5.85
C ILE A 257 5.39 17.61 -7.07
N HIS A 258 5.58 16.29 -7.09
CA HIS A 258 6.27 15.59 -8.17
C HIS A 258 5.65 15.87 -9.54
N TYR A 259 4.34 15.66 -9.64
CA TYR A 259 3.64 15.71 -10.92
C TYR A 259 3.15 17.11 -11.31
N LEU A 260 3.03 18.05 -10.36
CA LEU A 260 2.52 19.39 -10.63
C LEU A 260 3.56 20.51 -10.58
N VAL A 261 4.64 20.37 -9.80
CA VAL A 261 5.58 21.46 -9.51
C VAL A 261 7.02 21.12 -9.88
N TYR A 262 7.53 20.04 -9.33
CA TYR A 262 8.95 19.75 -9.29
C TYR A 262 9.20 18.26 -9.47
N GLN A 263 9.95 17.88 -10.50
CA GLN A 263 10.30 16.48 -10.74
C GLN A 263 11.40 16.03 -9.78
N PHE A 264 11.00 15.36 -8.70
CA PHE A 264 11.94 14.68 -7.82
C PHE A 264 12.82 13.67 -8.57
N SER A 265 14.09 13.64 -8.21
CA SER A 265 15.02 12.59 -8.57
C SER A 265 14.73 11.28 -7.82
N LEU A 266 15.28 10.18 -8.31
CA LEU A 266 15.15 8.87 -7.66
C LEU A 266 15.59 8.90 -6.18
N PHE A 267 16.75 9.51 -5.92
CA PHE A 267 17.31 9.60 -4.57
C PHE A 267 16.41 10.40 -3.62
N GLN A 268 15.82 11.50 -4.08
CA GLN A 268 14.84 12.26 -3.30
C GLN A 268 13.58 11.43 -3.03
N GLY A 269 13.10 10.67 -4.01
CA GLY A 269 12.01 9.71 -3.82
C GLY A 269 12.30 8.69 -2.71
N ILE A 270 13.52 8.13 -2.70
CA ILE A 270 13.99 7.20 -1.66
C ILE A 270 13.98 7.87 -0.29
N ILE A 271 14.54 9.08 -0.17
CA ILE A 271 14.53 9.81 1.11
C ILE A 271 13.09 10.07 1.58
N ILE A 272 12.20 10.50 0.69
CA ILE A 272 10.81 10.76 1.04
C ILE A 272 10.12 9.47 1.51
N PHE A 273 10.28 8.38 0.77
CA PHE A 273 9.65 7.10 1.13
C PHE A 273 10.16 6.57 2.46
N PHE A 274 11.49 6.50 2.65
CA PHE A 274 12.07 6.00 3.90
C PHE A 274 11.79 6.94 5.07
N GLY A 275 11.94 8.24 4.89
CA GLY A 275 11.76 9.26 5.91
C GLY A 275 10.32 9.41 6.38
N VAL A 276 9.35 9.29 5.47
CA VAL A 276 7.93 9.49 5.78
C VAL A 276 7.22 8.19 6.15
N LYS A 277 7.65 7.04 5.62
CA LYS A 277 6.94 5.77 5.82
C LYS A 277 7.71 4.78 6.70
N ILE A 278 8.94 4.43 6.33
CA ILE A 278 9.66 3.34 7.00
C ILE A 278 10.12 3.77 8.40
N ILE A 279 10.78 4.92 8.52
CA ILE A 279 11.30 5.39 9.80
C ILE A 279 10.17 5.60 10.82
N PRO A 280 9.05 6.27 10.49
CA PRO A 280 8.00 6.48 11.47
C PRO A 280 7.22 5.21 11.83
N ALA A 281 7.05 4.28 10.87
CA ALA A 281 6.46 2.97 11.18
C ALA A 281 7.35 2.20 12.16
N TRP A 282 8.66 2.15 11.88
CA TRP A 282 9.63 1.51 12.77
C TRP A 282 9.71 2.18 14.14
N ALA A 283 9.73 3.51 14.20
CA ALA A 283 9.70 4.25 15.45
C ALA A 283 8.40 4.02 16.24
N ALA A 284 7.25 3.94 15.55
CA ALA A 284 5.97 3.64 16.17
C ALA A 284 5.96 2.24 16.79
N ASP A 285 6.55 1.24 16.13
CA ASP A 285 6.68 -0.12 16.64
C ASP A 285 7.59 -0.17 17.89
N ILE A 286 8.72 0.56 17.86
CA ILE A 286 9.60 0.69 19.03
C ILE A 286 8.86 1.33 20.20
N MET A 287 8.15 2.44 19.95
CA MET A 287 7.40 3.14 20.99
C MET A 287 6.25 2.30 21.54
N SER A 288 5.54 1.52 20.71
CA SER A 288 4.49 0.64 21.22
C SER A 288 5.04 -0.47 22.09
N ALA A 289 6.21 -1.03 21.75
CA ALA A 289 6.88 -1.98 22.63
C ALA A 289 7.27 -1.32 23.95
N ALA A 290 7.84 -0.11 23.92
CA ALA A 290 8.30 0.58 25.12
C ALA A 290 7.19 0.96 26.11
N VAL A 291 5.95 1.18 25.66
CA VAL A 291 4.82 1.55 26.53
C VAL A 291 4.26 0.34 27.30
N THR A 292 4.46 -0.88 26.81
CA THR A 292 3.93 -2.11 27.42
C THR A 292 4.92 -2.82 28.34
N LEU A 293 6.18 -2.41 28.34
CA LEU A 293 7.27 -3.09 29.04
C LEU A 293 7.64 -2.31 30.30
N ASP A 294 7.84 -3.01 31.42
CA ASP A 294 8.47 -2.45 32.62
C ASP A 294 9.87 -1.91 32.25
N VAL A 295 10.41 -0.95 33.00
CA VAL A 295 11.75 -0.37 32.77
C VAL A 295 12.82 -1.46 32.74
N ALA A 296 12.66 -2.52 33.56
CA ALA A 296 13.52 -3.71 33.55
C ALA A 296 13.41 -4.51 32.24
N ASP A 297 12.20 -4.72 31.73
CA ASP A 297 11.96 -5.38 30.44
C ASP A 297 12.46 -4.53 29.27
N LEU A 298 12.24 -3.21 29.31
CA LEU A 298 12.75 -2.28 28.31
C LEU A 298 14.28 -2.28 28.30
N ALA A 299 14.94 -2.26 29.47
CA ALA A 299 16.39 -2.37 29.58
C ALA A 299 16.90 -3.71 29.04
N TYR A 300 16.22 -4.82 29.36
CA TYR A 300 16.52 -6.14 28.81
C TYR A 300 16.36 -6.18 27.29
N HIS A 301 15.32 -5.54 26.73
CA HIS A 301 15.06 -5.47 25.28
C HIS A 301 16.00 -4.50 24.55
N LEU A 302 16.45 -3.42 25.19
CA LEU A 302 17.47 -2.52 24.66
C LEU A 302 18.86 -3.17 24.66
N GLN A 303 19.17 -4.00 25.67
CA GLN A 303 20.41 -4.79 25.74
C GLN A 303 20.38 -6.00 24.81
N ASN A 304 19.19 -6.51 24.48
CA ASN A 304 18.97 -7.59 23.51
C ASN A 304 18.13 -7.08 22.33
N PRO A 305 18.66 -6.20 21.47
CA PRO A 305 17.90 -5.60 20.37
C PRO A 305 17.35 -6.63 19.36
N LEU A 306 17.90 -7.85 19.36
CA LEU A 306 17.38 -8.99 18.61
C LEU A 306 16.05 -9.53 19.15
N LEU A 307 15.73 -9.28 20.42
CA LEU A 307 14.48 -9.65 21.11
C LEU A 307 13.35 -8.62 20.97
N PHE A 308 13.53 -7.55 20.18
CA PHE A 308 12.39 -6.77 19.68
C PHE A 308 11.49 -7.70 18.83
N ARG A 309 10.56 -8.39 19.51
CA ARG A 309 9.62 -9.41 19.00
C ARG A 309 8.64 -8.88 17.95
N GLU A 310 8.66 -7.57 17.68
CA GLU A 310 7.78 -6.85 16.75
C GLU A 310 8.50 -6.48 15.44
N SER A 311 9.39 -7.35 14.96
CA SER A 311 10.25 -7.09 13.81
C SER A 311 9.45 -6.83 12.51
N PRO A 312 9.96 -6.01 11.56
CA PRO A 312 9.46 -5.92 10.17
C PRO A 312 9.46 -7.26 9.41
N THR A 313 9.98 -8.34 10.02
CA THR A 313 9.88 -9.73 9.57
C THR A 313 8.62 -10.46 10.05
N ARG A 314 7.80 -9.87 10.94
CA ARG A 314 6.49 -10.42 11.32
C ARG A 314 5.62 -10.82 10.13
N PRO A 315 5.51 -10.00 9.07
CA PRO A 315 4.70 -10.37 7.93
C PRO A 315 5.22 -11.65 7.24
N PHE A 316 6.54 -11.87 7.22
CA PHE A 316 7.14 -13.11 6.74
C PHE A 316 6.79 -14.31 7.64
N ASN A 317 6.96 -14.18 8.95
CA ASN A 317 6.63 -15.24 9.92
C ASN A 317 5.18 -15.71 9.82
N ASN A 318 4.26 -14.76 9.69
CA ASN A 318 2.84 -15.09 9.60
C ASN A 318 2.55 -15.95 8.36
N VAL A 319 3.26 -15.69 7.25
CA VAL A 319 3.14 -16.53 6.06
C VAL A 319 3.79 -17.90 6.26
N VAL A 320 4.89 -18.00 7.02
CA VAL A 320 5.50 -19.30 7.38
C VAL A 320 4.51 -20.15 8.18
N VAL A 321 3.90 -19.59 9.22
CA VAL A 321 2.89 -20.28 10.05
C VAL A 321 1.70 -20.68 9.20
N LEU A 322 1.17 -19.76 8.40
CA LEU A 322 0.05 -20.01 7.50
C LEU A 322 0.33 -21.17 6.53
N ILE A 323 1.45 -21.14 5.81
CA ILE A 323 1.78 -22.17 4.80
C ILE A 323 2.05 -23.53 5.44
N SER A 324 2.55 -23.54 6.68
CA SER A 324 2.78 -24.78 7.42
C SER A 324 1.48 -25.37 7.96
N GLY A 325 0.55 -24.51 8.37
CA GLY A 325 -0.69 -24.93 8.99
C GLY A 325 -1.89 -25.09 8.05
N VAL A 326 -1.90 -24.49 6.86
CA VAL A 326 -2.99 -24.67 5.88
C VAL A 326 -2.61 -25.76 4.88
N PRO A 327 -3.46 -26.79 4.66
CA PRO A 327 -4.85 -26.89 5.12
C PRO A 327 -5.06 -27.64 6.45
N GLU A 328 -4.02 -28.16 7.09
CA GLU A 328 -4.14 -29.08 8.24
C GLU A 328 -4.91 -28.51 9.46
N THR A 329 -4.74 -27.21 9.75
CA THR A 329 -5.37 -26.50 10.88
C THR A 329 -6.63 -25.74 10.45
N GLN A 330 -6.69 -25.32 9.19
CA GLN A 330 -7.73 -24.45 8.65
C GLN A 330 -7.87 -24.69 7.15
N ASP A 331 -9.09 -24.98 6.70
CA ASP A 331 -9.41 -25.08 5.28
C ASP A 331 -9.21 -23.75 4.56
N PHE A 332 -8.96 -23.82 3.25
CA PHE A 332 -8.94 -22.63 2.40
C PHE A 332 -10.27 -21.88 2.50
N VAL A 333 -10.19 -20.55 2.43
CA VAL A 333 -11.34 -19.65 2.64
C VAL A 333 -12.08 -19.34 1.33
N TYR A 334 -11.55 -19.79 0.18
CA TYR A 334 -12.19 -19.73 -1.15
C TYR A 334 -12.80 -18.37 -1.52
N GLY A 335 -12.21 -17.27 -1.05
CA GLY A 335 -12.65 -15.91 -1.37
C GLY A 335 -13.65 -15.31 -0.40
N GLU A 336 -14.07 -15.97 0.69
CA GLU A 336 -15.03 -15.37 1.64
C GLU A 336 -14.55 -14.00 2.15
N THR A 337 -13.24 -13.85 2.36
CA THR A 337 -12.67 -12.60 2.88
C THR A 337 -12.53 -11.51 1.81
N PHE A 338 -12.49 -11.88 0.52
CA PHE A 338 -12.49 -10.92 -0.58
C PHE A 338 -13.90 -10.54 -1.02
N LEU A 339 -14.79 -11.52 -1.16
CA LEU A 339 -16.14 -11.31 -1.67
C LEU A 339 -16.98 -10.47 -0.70
N SER A 340 -16.76 -10.62 0.61
CA SER A 340 -17.39 -9.76 1.61
C SER A 340 -17.08 -8.28 1.33
N ALA A 341 -15.86 -7.91 0.92
CA ALA A 341 -15.50 -6.54 0.54
C ALA A 341 -16.35 -5.95 -0.60
N PHE A 342 -16.83 -6.79 -1.53
CA PHE A 342 -17.60 -6.33 -2.70
C PHE A 342 -19.11 -6.40 -2.49
N PHE A 343 -19.61 -7.42 -1.80
CA PHE A 343 -21.05 -7.62 -1.62
C PHE A 343 -21.61 -6.86 -0.41
N GLU A 344 -20.77 -6.50 0.54
CA GLU A 344 -21.17 -5.69 1.69
C GLU A 344 -20.95 -4.20 1.43
N VAL A 345 -21.59 -3.67 0.38
CA VAL A 345 -21.54 -2.24 -0.01
C VAL A 345 -21.90 -1.31 1.17
N ILE A 346 -22.76 -1.80 2.07
CA ILE A 346 -22.99 -1.28 3.42
C ILE A 346 -23.06 -2.51 4.33
N PRO A 347 -21.99 -2.88 5.05
CA PRO A 347 -21.94 -4.14 5.77
C PRO A 347 -22.91 -4.12 6.96
N LEU A 348 -24.02 -4.85 6.85
CA LEU A 348 -24.94 -5.11 7.96
C LEU A 348 -24.34 -6.10 8.98
N GLN A 349 -23.33 -6.87 8.58
CA GLN A 349 -22.61 -7.82 9.42
C GLN A 349 -21.12 -7.49 9.47
N PRO A 350 -20.39 -7.95 10.50
CA PRO A 350 -18.95 -7.79 10.51
C PRO A 350 -18.31 -8.53 9.31
N PHE A 351 -17.62 -7.82 8.41
CA PHE A 351 -16.65 -8.37 7.46
C PHE A 351 -15.86 -9.41 8.23
N ARG A 352 -15.86 -10.65 7.75
CA ARG A 352 -14.90 -11.64 8.22
C ARG A 352 -13.53 -11.14 7.81
N GLU A 353 -12.89 -10.38 8.69
CA GLU A 353 -11.52 -9.92 8.47
C GLU A 353 -10.64 -11.16 8.35
N THR A 354 -9.80 -11.23 7.32
CA THR A 354 -8.93 -12.39 7.13
C THR A 354 -8.02 -12.59 8.34
N ASN A 355 -7.63 -11.50 9.01
CA ASN A 355 -6.89 -11.57 10.26
C ASN A 355 -7.70 -12.26 11.37
N ALA A 356 -9.02 -12.06 11.46
CA ALA A 356 -9.83 -12.71 12.49
C ALA A 356 -9.90 -14.23 12.26
N VAL A 357 -10.11 -14.67 11.01
CA VAL A 357 -10.08 -16.10 10.63
C VAL A 357 -8.70 -16.69 10.93
N TYR A 358 -7.64 -16.00 10.51
CA TYR A 358 -6.26 -16.40 10.77
C TYR A 358 -5.95 -16.50 12.27
N ASN A 359 -6.32 -15.50 13.08
CA ASN A 359 -6.03 -15.52 14.51
C ASN A 359 -6.83 -16.57 15.25
N ALA A 360 -8.10 -16.78 14.88
CA ALA A 360 -8.90 -17.85 15.48
C ALA A 360 -8.25 -19.22 15.25
N ALA A 361 -7.69 -19.45 14.06
CA ALA A 361 -7.03 -20.72 13.72
C ALA A 361 -5.63 -20.87 14.34
N PHE A 362 -4.79 -19.84 14.24
CA PHE A 362 -3.35 -19.95 14.54
C PHE A 362 -2.92 -19.28 15.85
N TYR A 363 -3.74 -18.39 16.40
CA TYR A 363 -3.44 -17.62 17.60
C TYR A 363 -4.67 -17.45 18.51
N PRO A 364 -5.34 -18.55 18.92
CA PRO A 364 -6.61 -18.48 19.65
C PRO A 364 -6.48 -17.73 20.98
N SER A 365 -5.30 -17.73 21.60
CA SER A 365 -5.03 -17.02 22.86
C SER A 365 -5.07 -15.49 22.76
N ILE A 366 -4.95 -14.93 21.56
CA ILE A 366 -5.04 -13.49 21.29
C ILE A 366 -6.18 -13.15 20.32
N ALA A 367 -6.99 -14.14 19.95
CA ALA A 367 -8.15 -13.98 19.08
C ALA A 367 -9.24 -13.17 19.82
N GLY A 368 -9.26 -11.86 19.58
CA GLY A 368 -10.21 -10.93 20.18
C GLY A 368 -9.59 -9.61 20.61
N ASP A 369 -8.31 -9.62 21.01
CA ASP A 369 -7.62 -8.44 21.54
C ASP A 369 -6.71 -7.77 20.51
N TYR A 370 -6.07 -8.56 19.64
CA TYR A 370 -5.16 -8.05 18.62
C TYR A 370 -5.23 -8.85 17.31
N GLY A 371 -5.35 -8.11 16.21
CA GLY A 371 -5.28 -8.69 14.86
C GLY A 371 -3.83 -8.92 14.43
N VAL A 372 -3.33 -10.17 14.37
CA VAL A 372 -2.06 -10.44 13.70
C VAL A 372 -2.27 -10.24 12.19
N PRO A 373 -1.57 -9.28 11.55
CA PRO A 373 -1.80 -8.99 10.14
C PRO A 373 -1.14 -10.07 9.27
N ILE A 374 -1.91 -10.70 8.39
CA ILE A 374 -1.34 -11.49 7.30
C ILE A 374 -0.97 -10.59 6.11
N THR A 375 0.03 -11.01 5.35
CA THR A 375 0.42 -10.28 4.14
C THR A 375 -0.56 -10.55 2.98
N MET A 376 -0.57 -9.72 1.94
CA MET A 376 -1.27 -10.01 0.70
C MET A 376 -0.88 -11.39 0.12
N LEU A 377 0.40 -11.77 0.20
CA LEU A 377 0.84 -13.11 -0.23
C LEU A 377 0.14 -14.22 0.58
N GLY A 378 0.14 -14.09 1.92
CA GLY A 378 -0.50 -15.05 2.80
C GLY A 378 -2.01 -15.12 2.59
N GLU A 379 -2.64 -13.97 2.36
CA GLU A 379 -4.08 -13.89 2.12
C GLU A 379 -4.52 -14.52 0.81
N LEU A 380 -3.78 -14.28 -0.27
CA LEU A 380 -4.03 -14.93 -1.56
C LEU A 380 -3.87 -16.45 -1.45
N TYR A 381 -2.87 -16.91 -0.69
CA TYR A 381 -2.65 -18.33 -0.40
C TYR A 381 -3.78 -18.93 0.45
N LEU A 382 -4.21 -18.24 1.51
CA LEU A 382 -5.29 -18.69 2.38
C LEU A 382 -6.62 -18.84 1.63
N ASN A 383 -6.88 -17.96 0.65
CA ASN A 383 -8.12 -18.01 -0.11
C ASN A 383 -8.08 -19.06 -1.22
N PHE A 384 -7.04 -19.09 -2.05
CA PHE A 384 -7.05 -19.91 -3.27
C PHE A 384 -5.73 -20.66 -3.51
N TRP A 385 -4.97 -20.94 -2.45
CA TRP A 385 -3.71 -21.66 -2.53
C TRP A 385 -2.71 -21.01 -3.51
N LEU A 386 -1.90 -21.82 -4.20
CA LEU A 386 -0.94 -21.35 -5.21
C LEU A 386 -1.61 -20.60 -6.38
N PRO A 387 -2.74 -21.05 -6.96
CA PRO A 387 -3.47 -20.28 -7.98
C PRO A 387 -3.81 -18.86 -7.55
N GLY A 388 -4.22 -18.66 -6.28
CA GLY A 388 -4.50 -17.34 -5.72
C GLY A 388 -3.31 -16.40 -5.77
N VAL A 389 -2.14 -16.89 -5.39
CA VAL A 389 -0.90 -16.10 -5.45
C VAL A 389 -0.51 -15.76 -6.88
N VAL A 390 -0.58 -16.74 -7.80
CA VAL A 390 -0.20 -16.56 -9.20
C VAL A 390 -1.12 -15.55 -9.88
N ILE A 391 -2.43 -15.78 -9.83
CA ILE A 391 -3.42 -14.93 -10.52
C ILE A 391 -3.57 -13.59 -9.80
N GLY A 392 -3.62 -13.59 -8.47
CA GLY A 392 -3.81 -12.39 -7.67
C GLY A 392 -2.67 -11.39 -7.88
N LEU A 393 -1.41 -11.82 -7.78
CA LEU A 393 -0.28 -10.91 -7.96
C LEU A 393 -0.10 -10.48 -9.42
N LEU A 394 -0.45 -11.34 -10.39
CA LEU A 394 -0.53 -10.94 -11.80
C LEU A 394 -1.51 -9.78 -11.99
N LEU A 395 -2.73 -9.91 -11.44
CA LEU A 395 -3.77 -8.88 -11.52
C LEU A 395 -3.35 -7.60 -10.80
N VAL A 396 -2.72 -7.70 -9.63
CA VAL A 396 -2.16 -6.54 -8.92
C VAL A 396 -1.14 -5.81 -9.79
N GLY A 397 -0.23 -6.54 -10.45
CA GLY A 397 0.71 -5.96 -11.41
C GLY A 397 0.02 -5.20 -12.54
N VAL A 398 -1.04 -5.79 -13.12
CA VAL A 398 -1.84 -5.16 -14.18
C VAL A 398 -2.54 -3.89 -13.68
N ILE A 399 -3.13 -3.93 -12.49
CA ILE A 399 -3.83 -2.77 -11.90
C ILE A 399 -2.85 -1.64 -11.61
N ILE A 400 -1.69 -1.96 -11.02
CA ILE A 400 -0.64 -0.99 -10.73
C ILE A 400 -0.09 -0.35 -12.01
N ARG A 401 0.13 -1.14 -13.08
CA ARG A 401 0.53 -0.56 -14.36
C ARG A 401 -0.58 0.28 -14.96
N GLY A 402 -1.82 -0.18 -14.88
CA GLY A 402 -2.98 0.54 -15.42
C GLY A 402 -3.21 1.88 -14.77
N SER A 403 -3.09 1.96 -13.44
CA SER A 403 -3.20 3.24 -12.72
C SER A 403 -2.08 4.21 -13.09
N TYR A 404 -0.84 3.70 -13.22
CA TYR A 404 0.30 4.50 -13.63
C TYR A 404 0.16 5.03 -15.06
N GLU A 405 -0.17 4.17 -16.02
CA GLU A 405 -0.37 4.57 -17.42
C GLU A 405 -1.55 5.52 -17.58
N TRP A 406 -2.61 5.33 -16.79
CA TRP A 406 -3.75 6.25 -16.75
C TRP A 406 -3.33 7.65 -16.30
N LEU A 407 -2.49 7.74 -15.26
CA LEU A 407 -1.87 8.99 -14.84
C LEU A 407 -1.05 9.61 -15.98
N ILE A 408 -0.18 8.84 -16.64
CA ILE A 408 0.70 9.38 -17.70
C ILE A 408 -0.13 9.96 -18.86
N VAL A 409 -1.20 9.28 -19.26
CA VAL A 409 -2.13 9.76 -20.29
C VAL A 409 -2.87 11.02 -19.85
N GLN A 410 -3.22 11.12 -18.56
CA GLN A 410 -4.00 12.24 -18.01
C GLN A 410 -3.19 13.18 -17.12
N LYS A 411 -1.88 13.29 -17.30
CA LYS A 411 -0.99 14.07 -16.41
C LYS A 411 -1.35 15.56 -16.26
N GLN A 412 -2.23 16.07 -17.11
CA GLN A 412 -2.73 17.45 -17.07
C GLN A 412 -4.02 17.62 -16.25
N SER A 413 -4.64 16.52 -15.80
CA SER A 413 -5.79 16.58 -14.90
C SER A 413 -5.31 16.47 -13.45
N TYR A 414 -5.63 17.47 -12.64
CA TYR A 414 -5.35 17.43 -11.21
C TYR A 414 -6.05 16.24 -10.52
N ALA A 415 -7.27 15.92 -10.97
CA ALA A 415 -8.05 14.82 -10.41
C ALA A 415 -7.36 13.46 -10.59
N SER A 416 -6.78 13.19 -11.77
CA SER A 416 -6.08 11.92 -12.00
C SER A 416 -4.82 11.79 -11.16
N ILE A 417 -4.07 12.89 -10.95
CA ILE A 417 -2.90 12.89 -10.07
C ILE A 417 -3.31 12.58 -8.63
N ILE A 418 -4.36 13.22 -8.12
CA ILE A 418 -4.85 13.01 -6.75
C ILE A 418 -5.33 11.56 -6.56
N ILE A 419 -6.11 11.03 -7.51
CA ILE A 419 -6.60 9.64 -7.45
C ILE A 419 -5.42 8.67 -7.50
N PHE A 420 -4.46 8.89 -8.40
CA PHE A 420 -3.28 8.05 -8.51
C PHE A 420 -2.44 8.09 -7.22
N ALA A 421 -2.25 9.27 -6.63
CA ALA A 421 -1.50 9.43 -5.38
C ALA A 421 -2.18 8.68 -4.22
N ALA A 422 -3.50 8.81 -4.09
CA ALA A 422 -4.27 8.11 -3.05
C ALA A 422 -4.21 6.58 -3.25
N LEU A 423 -4.48 6.11 -4.48
CA LEU A 423 -4.46 4.69 -4.83
C LEU A 423 -3.06 4.09 -4.61
N THR A 424 -2.01 4.77 -5.08
CA THR A 424 -0.63 4.30 -4.93
C THR A 424 -0.23 4.24 -3.46
N ASN A 425 -0.51 5.29 -2.69
CA ASN A 425 -0.22 5.30 -1.27
C ASN A 425 -0.86 4.10 -0.55
N ASP A 426 -2.12 3.77 -0.88
CA ASP A 426 -2.79 2.62 -0.27
C ASP A 426 -2.17 1.29 -0.69
N PHE A 427 -1.80 1.12 -1.98
CA PHE A 427 -1.07 -0.06 -2.44
C PHE A 427 0.30 -0.22 -1.78
N LEU A 428 1.02 0.88 -1.52
CA LEU A 428 2.29 0.84 -0.79
C LEU A 428 2.11 0.46 0.69
N LEU A 429 0.91 0.66 1.22
CA LEU A 429 0.52 0.29 2.58
C LEU A 429 -0.21 -1.06 2.66
N MET A 430 -0.40 -1.77 1.54
CA MET A 430 -1.09 -3.07 1.52
C MET A 430 -0.24 -4.13 2.23
N GLY A 431 -0.33 -4.15 3.56
CA GLY A 431 0.00 -5.30 4.37
C GLY A 431 -1.02 -6.41 4.07
N ASN A 432 -2.31 -6.13 4.25
CA ASN A 432 -3.41 -7.09 4.06
C ASN A 432 -4.39 -6.56 2.99
N PHE A 433 -4.75 -7.40 2.02
CA PHE A 433 -5.60 -7.05 0.88
C PHE A 433 -7.09 -6.94 1.28
N SER A 434 -7.66 -7.83 2.11
CA SER A 434 -9.04 -7.70 2.60
C SER A 434 -9.28 -6.43 3.40
N ASN A 435 -8.26 -5.92 4.10
CA ASN A 435 -8.41 -4.71 4.92
C ASN A 435 -8.19 -3.46 4.08
N SER A 436 -7.21 -3.50 3.17
CA SER A 436 -6.90 -2.36 2.33
C SER A 436 -7.97 -2.14 1.25
N LEU A 437 -8.53 -3.18 0.63
CA LEU A 437 -9.45 -3.00 -0.50
C LEU A 437 -10.76 -2.27 -0.12
N PRO A 438 -11.49 -2.62 0.96
CA PRO A 438 -12.61 -1.84 1.45
C PRO A 438 -12.17 -0.43 1.89
N GLY A 439 -11.04 -0.31 2.60
CA GLY A 439 -10.52 0.98 3.06
C GLY A 439 -10.23 1.94 1.90
N THR A 440 -9.61 1.42 0.85
CA THR A 440 -9.34 2.12 -0.40
C THR A 440 -10.63 2.45 -1.14
N GLY A 441 -11.61 1.54 -1.20
CA GLY A 441 -12.94 1.84 -1.75
C GLY A 441 -13.65 2.98 -1.00
N MET A 442 -13.65 2.92 0.33
CA MET A 442 -14.21 3.95 1.21
C MET A 442 -13.51 5.31 1.07
N LEU A 443 -12.24 5.34 0.67
CA LEU A 443 -11.50 6.56 0.37
C LEU A 443 -11.74 7.05 -1.06
N LEU A 444 -11.59 6.16 -2.05
CA LEU A 444 -11.56 6.51 -3.46
C LEU A 444 -12.95 6.85 -4.01
N VAL A 445 -14.02 6.19 -3.55
CA VAL A 445 -15.38 6.50 -4.01
C VAL A 445 -15.77 7.96 -3.70
N PRO A 446 -15.73 8.42 -2.43
CA PRO A 446 -16.04 9.82 -2.14
C PRO A 446 -15.04 10.78 -2.78
N LEU A 447 -13.75 10.43 -2.81
CA LEU A 447 -12.73 11.25 -3.48
C LEU A 447 -13.03 11.42 -4.97
N PHE A 448 -13.41 10.35 -5.67
CA PHE A 448 -13.78 10.36 -7.09
C PHE A 448 -15.01 11.25 -7.32
N CYS A 449 -16.06 11.12 -6.49
CA CYS A 449 -17.25 11.97 -6.56
C CYS A 449 -16.92 13.45 -6.37
N CYS A 450 -16.10 13.78 -5.36
CA CYS A 450 -15.64 15.15 -5.12
C CYS A 450 -14.83 15.67 -6.31
N LEU A 451 -13.87 14.90 -6.83
CA LEU A 451 -13.03 15.32 -7.95
C LEU A 451 -13.82 15.45 -9.25
N TYR A 452 -14.82 14.61 -9.48
CA TYR A 452 -15.74 14.74 -10.61
C TYR A 452 -16.54 16.05 -10.51
N TYR A 453 -17.07 16.38 -9.33
CA TYR A 453 -17.78 17.64 -9.08
C TYR A 453 -16.87 18.87 -9.27
N VAL A 454 -15.66 18.84 -8.69
CA VAL A 454 -14.67 19.91 -8.72
C VAL A 454 -14.14 20.17 -10.13
N SER A 455 -13.95 19.11 -10.92
CA SER A 455 -13.42 19.20 -12.29
C SER A 455 -14.45 19.62 -13.34
N GLY A 456 -15.73 19.73 -12.97
CA GLY A 456 -16.79 20.04 -13.92
C GLY A 456 -17.37 18.84 -14.66
N GLY A 457 -17.07 17.62 -14.19
CA GLY A 457 -17.50 16.36 -14.79
C GLY A 457 -16.55 15.84 -15.86
N SER A 458 -17.01 14.88 -16.67
CA SER A 458 -16.25 14.41 -17.82
C SER A 458 -16.10 15.58 -18.79
N GLY A 459 -14.87 16.03 -19.03
CA GLY A 459 -14.61 17.07 -20.02
C GLY A 459 -15.08 16.57 -21.37
N SER A 460 -16.29 16.94 -21.81
CA SER A 460 -16.73 16.68 -23.16
C SER A 460 -16.01 17.65 -24.09
N THR A 461 -14.69 17.48 -24.22
CA THR A 461 -13.94 17.95 -25.38
C THR A 461 -14.30 17.12 -26.61
N ARG A 462 -15.60 16.89 -26.85
CA ARG A 462 -16.12 17.00 -28.21
C ARG A 462 -16.14 18.49 -28.53
N SER A 463 -14.94 19.09 -28.63
CA SER A 463 -14.79 20.19 -29.57
C SER A 463 -15.21 19.58 -30.90
N LYS A 464 -16.38 19.97 -31.39
CA LYS A 464 -16.67 19.86 -32.81
C LYS A 464 -15.50 20.59 -33.48
N GLN A 465 -14.45 19.85 -33.86
CA GLN A 465 -13.57 20.28 -34.93
C GLN A 465 -14.52 20.37 -36.11
N LYS A 466 -15.10 21.57 -36.30
CA LYS A 466 -15.69 21.97 -37.56
C LYS A 466 -14.52 21.85 -38.53
N THR A 467 -14.54 20.76 -39.28
CA THR A 467 -13.75 20.58 -40.49
C THR A 467 -14.27 21.54 -41.54
#